data_AF-A0A090TNH4-F1
#
_entry.id   AF-A0A090TNH4-F1
#
_cell.length_a   1.000
_cell.length_b   1.000
_cell.length_c   1.000
_cell.angle_alpha   90.00
_cell.angle_beta   90.00
_cell.angle_gamma   90.00
#
_symmetry.space_group_name_H-M   'P 1'
#
loop_
_entity.id
_entity.type
_entity.pdbx_description
1 polymer ?
#
loop_
_entity_poly.entity_id
_entity_poly.type
_entity_poly.pdbx_seq_one_letter_code
_entity_poly.pdbx_strand_id
1 'polypeptide(L)'
;MTLLKLAEKHDLPRIVSIQNPYNLLNRSFEVGLSEISHHEGVELLAYSPLAFGCLSGKYLNGQKPEGARCSLFERFVRYFTPQGIEQLRPMWILPINTV
;
A
#
# COMPACT_ATOMS: atom_id res chain seq x y z
N MET A 1 10.62 4.81 23.04
CA MET A 1 9.61 5.80 23.50
C MET A 1 8.47 5.78 22.47
N THR A 2 7.30 5.23 22.77
CA THR A 2 6.15 5.19 21.84
C THR A 2 5.20 6.37 22.10
N LEU A 3 4.55 6.90 21.07
CA LEU A 3 3.61 8.04 21.18
C LEU A 3 2.48 7.75 22.19
N LEU A 4 2.00 6.50 22.20
CA LEU A 4 0.97 6.00 23.12
C LEU A 4 1.39 6.10 24.59
N LYS A 5 2.62 5.69 24.91
CA LYS A 5 3.18 5.81 26.25
C LYS A 5 3.35 7.26 26.70
N LEU A 6 3.60 8.17 25.76
CA LEU A 6 3.66 9.60 26.08
C LEU A 6 2.27 10.16 26.38
N ALA A 7 1.24 9.75 25.64
CA ALA A 7 -0.14 10.16 25.91
C ALA A 7 -0.58 9.72 27.31
N GLU A 8 -0.32 8.46 27.68
CA GLU A 8 -0.61 7.93 29.02
C GLU A 8 0.18 8.65 30.12
N LYS A 9 1.49 8.85 29.93
CA LYS A 9 2.36 9.49 30.93
C LYS A 9 1.94 10.93 31.24
N HIS A 10 1.41 11.64 30.26
CA HIS A 10 1.11 13.06 30.35
C HIS A 10 -0.39 13.38 30.41
N ASP A 11 -1.25 12.37 30.58
CA ASP A 11 -2.71 12.51 30.60
C ASP A 11 -3.25 13.26 29.36
N LEU A 12 -2.73 12.89 28.17
CA LEU A 12 -3.14 13.45 26.89
C LEU A 12 -4.05 12.48 26.13
N PRO A 13 -4.87 13.00 25.19
CA PRO A 13 -5.66 12.15 24.31
C PRO A 13 -4.81 11.13 23.55
N ARG A 14 -5.26 9.88 23.56
CA ARG A 14 -4.62 8.78 22.84
C ARG A 14 -5.08 8.79 21.38
N ILE A 15 -4.15 8.53 20.45
CA ILE A 15 -4.51 8.34 19.04
C ILE A 15 -5.32 7.05 18.87
N VAL A 16 -6.24 7.05 17.92
CA VAL A 16 -7.15 5.91 17.68
C VAL A 16 -7.02 5.32 16.28
N SER A 17 -6.28 5.98 15.39
CA SER A 17 -6.09 5.53 14.02
C SER A 17 -4.72 5.88 13.47
N ILE A 18 -4.25 5.10 12.51
CA ILE A 18 -3.07 5.40 11.69
C ILE A 18 -3.46 5.35 10.21
N GLN A 19 -3.11 6.41 9.45
CA GLN A 19 -3.40 6.48 8.01
C GLN A 19 -2.12 6.20 7.21
N ASN A 20 -1.86 4.91 6.94
CA ASN A 20 -0.66 4.45 6.22
C ASN A 20 -1.01 3.87 4.83
N PRO A 21 -0.04 3.85 3.89
CA PRO A 21 -0.26 3.23 2.59
C PRO A 21 -0.28 1.71 2.75
N TYR A 22 -1.37 1.07 2.32
CA TYR A 22 -1.50 -0.38 2.37
C TYR A 22 -2.21 -0.89 1.12
N ASN A 23 -1.52 -1.76 0.39
CA ASN A 23 -2.02 -2.39 -0.84
C ASN A 23 -1.15 -3.61 -1.18
N LEU A 24 -1.51 -4.37 -2.22
CA LEU A 24 -0.79 -5.59 -2.60
C LEU A 24 0.70 -5.36 -2.89
N LEU A 25 1.10 -4.15 -3.32
CA LEU A 25 2.49 -3.79 -3.62
C LEU A 25 3.23 -3.16 -2.43
N ASN A 26 2.52 -2.84 -1.34
CA ASN A 26 3.11 -2.25 -0.15
C ASN A 26 2.43 -2.78 1.11
N ARG A 27 3.04 -3.82 1.68
CA ARG A 27 2.59 -4.53 2.88
C ARG A 27 3.50 -4.25 4.09
N SER A 28 4.31 -3.19 4.06
CA SER A 28 5.26 -2.87 5.15
C SER A 28 4.58 -2.64 6.50
N PHE A 29 3.29 -2.29 6.49
CA PHE A 29 2.46 -2.22 7.70
C PHE A 29 2.48 -3.52 8.51
N GLU A 30 2.55 -4.67 7.84
CA GLU A 30 2.50 -5.99 8.48
C GLU A 30 3.77 -6.37 9.23
N VAL A 31 4.88 -5.65 9.00
CA VAL A 31 6.17 -5.96 9.63
C VAL A 31 6.16 -5.66 11.14
N GLY A 32 5.24 -4.81 11.61
CA GLY A 32 5.09 -4.54 13.04
C GLY A 32 3.94 -3.62 13.41
N LEU A 33 3.49 -2.73 12.50
CA LEU A 33 2.34 -1.88 12.81
C LEU A 33 1.04 -2.67 12.92
N SER A 34 0.90 -3.80 12.23
CA SER A 34 -0.22 -4.73 12.40
C SER A 34 -0.33 -5.27 13.82
N GLU A 35 0.79 -5.68 14.42
CA GLU A 35 0.85 -6.17 15.80
C GLU A 35 0.51 -5.05 16.78
N ILE A 36 1.10 -3.86 16.60
CA ILE A 36 0.76 -2.68 17.41
C ILE A 36 -0.72 -2.36 17.28
N SER A 37 -1.29 -2.29 16.08
CA SER A 37 -2.72 -2.04 15.88
C SER A 37 -3.60 -3.04 16.60
N HIS A 38 -3.22 -4.32 16.58
CA HIS A 38 -3.96 -5.37 17.27
C HIS A 38 -3.92 -5.21 18.80
N HIS A 39 -2.75 -4.93 19.37
CA HIS A 39 -2.58 -4.83 20.83
C HIS A 39 -3.02 -3.49 21.42
N GLU A 40 -2.90 -2.42 20.65
CA GLU A 40 -3.06 -1.04 21.11
C GLU A 40 -4.37 -0.41 20.61
N GLY A 41 -5.15 -1.09 19.77
CA GLY A 41 -6.44 -0.57 19.26
C GLY A 41 -6.30 0.68 18.38
N VAL A 42 -5.12 0.90 17.78
CA VAL A 42 -4.87 1.99 16.83
C VAL A 42 -5.02 1.44 15.42
N GLU A 43 -6.21 1.51 14.84
CA GLU A 43 -6.53 0.79 13.60
C GLU A 43 -6.09 1.51 12.33
N LEU A 44 -5.93 0.75 11.25
CA LEU A 44 -5.44 1.24 9.96
C LEU A 44 -6.55 1.86 9.12
N LEU A 45 -6.40 3.13 8.79
CA LEU A 45 -7.10 3.80 7.69
C LEU A 45 -6.23 3.70 6.43
N ALA A 46 -6.37 2.61 5.69
CA ALA A 46 -5.53 2.35 4.52
C ALA A 46 -5.75 3.39 3.41
N TYR A 47 -4.67 4.01 2.94
CA TYR A 47 -4.71 4.88 1.76
C TYR A 47 -3.96 4.28 0.57
N SER A 48 -4.27 4.81 -0.62
CA SER A 48 -3.77 4.30 -1.90
C SER A 48 -3.97 2.78 -2.09
N PRO A 49 -5.19 2.24 -1.85
CA PRO A 49 -5.45 0.80 -1.96
C PRO A 49 -5.19 0.26 -3.38
N LEU A 50 -5.31 1.10 -4.41
CA LEU A 50 -5.03 0.75 -5.81
C LEU A 50 -3.65 1.20 -6.31
N ALA A 51 -2.74 1.63 -5.44
CA ALA A 51 -1.38 2.00 -5.82
C ALA A 51 -1.35 3.02 -6.99
N PHE A 52 -2.02 4.16 -6.83
CA PHE A 52 -2.21 5.18 -7.89
C PHE A 52 -2.99 4.70 -9.13
N GLY A 53 -3.69 3.58 -9.02
CA GLY A 53 -4.41 2.94 -10.13
C GLY A 53 -3.60 1.84 -10.81
N CYS A 54 -2.34 1.60 -10.41
CA CYS A 54 -1.52 0.53 -10.98
C CYS A 54 -2.17 -0.84 -10.82
N LEU A 55 -2.78 -1.11 -9.65
CA LEU A 55 -3.46 -2.38 -9.37
C LEU A 55 -4.73 -2.63 -10.20
N SER A 56 -5.19 -1.66 -10.99
CA SER A 56 -6.26 -1.89 -11.98
C SER A 56 -5.75 -2.51 -13.29
N GLY A 57 -4.42 -2.61 -13.48
CA GLY A 57 -3.81 -3.11 -14.72
C GLY A 57 -3.73 -2.11 -15.87
N LYS A 58 -4.29 -0.89 -15.73
CA LYS A 58 -4.38 0.10 -16.82
C LYS A 58 -3.04 0.64 -17.36
N TYR A 59 -1.93 0.37 -16.68
CA TYR A 59 -0.58 0.76 -17.10
C TYR A 59 0.29 -0.44 -17.55
N LEU A 60 -0.29 -1.64 -17.62
CA LEU A 60 0.43 -2.83 -18.07
C LEU A 60 0.84 -2.68 -19.54
N ASN A 61 1.88 -3.42 -19.94
CA ASN A 61 2.40 -3.43 -21.31
C ASN A 61 2.78 -2.03 -21.84
N GLY A 62 3.20 -1.12 -20.96
CA GLY A 62 3.61 0.24 -21.32
C GLY A 62 2.45 1.18 -21.66
N GLN A 63 1.19 0.80 -21.38
CA GLN A 63 0.04 1.67 -21.63
C GLN A 63 0.10 2.94 -20.77
N LYS A 64 -0.27 4.07 -21.39
CA LYS A 64 -0.41 5.38 -20.73
C LYS A 64 -1.80 5.96 -21.04
N PRO A 65 -2.86 5.50 -20.35
CA PRO A 65 -4.21 5.98 -20.62
C PRO A 65 -4.32 7.49 -20.41
N GLU A 66 -5.07 8.17 -21.28
CA GLU A 66 -5.32 9.60 -21.20
C GLU A 66 -6.01 9.96 -19.87
N GLY A 67 -5.62 11.09 -19.27
CA GLY A 67 -6.17 11.57 -17.99
C GLY A 67 -5.79 10.74 -16.77
N ALA A 68 -5.07 9.62 -16.92
CA ALA A 68 -4.70 8.77 -15.81
C ALA A 68 -3.55 9.38 -15.00
N ARG A 69 -3.57 9.21 -13.67
CA ARG A 69 -2.64 9.88 -12.73
C ARG A 69 -1.16 9.71 -13.11
N CYS A 70 -0.72 8.48 -13.37
CA CYS A 70 0.67 8.20 -13.73
C CYS A 70 1.02 8.55 -15.20
N SER A 71 0.02 8.88 -16.03
CA SER A 71 0.24 9.44 -17.37
C SER A 71 0.43 10.96 -17.32
N LEU A 72 -0.25 11.63 -16.39
CA LEU A 72 -0.22 13.09 -16.23
C LEU A 72 0.99 13.58 -15.42
N PHE A 73 1.48 12.78 -14.45
CA PHE A 73 2.52 13.21 -13.53
C PHE A 73 3.65 12.18 -13.44
N GLU A 74 4.79 12.51 -14.04
CA GLU A 74 5.95 11.61 -14.15
C GLU A 74 6.61 11.27 -12.80
N ARG A 75 6.38 12.06 -11.74
CA ARG A 75 6.95 11.79 -10.41
C ARG A 75 6.38 10.54 -9.72
N PHE A 76 5.23 10.02 -10.17
CA PHE A 76 4.55 8.90 -9.50
C PHE A 76 5.08 7.54 -9.94
N VAL A 77 6.37 7.30 -9.70
CA VAL A 77 7.09 6.09 -10.15
C VAL A 77 7.16 4.95 -9.12
N ARG A 78 6.75 5.19 -7.87
CA ARG A 78 6.98 4.28 -6.73
C ARG A 78 6.56 2.82 -6.97
N TYR A 79 5.53 2.58 -7.77
CA TYR A 79 4.98 1.25 -8.03
C TYR A 79 5.46 0.61 -9.35
N PHE A 80 6.28 1.32 -10.13
CA PHE A 80 6.85 0.87 -11.40
C PHE A 80 8.26 0.31 -11.22
N THR A 81 8.46 -0.49 -10.17
CA THR A 81 9.69 -1.27 -9.99
C THR A 81 9.56 -2.62 -10.70
N PRO A 82 10.66 -3.32 -11.04
CA PRO A 82 10.57 -4.66 -11.62
C PRO A 82 9.69 -5.62 -10.81
N GLN A 83 9.84 -5.61 -9.48
CA GLN A 83 9.03 -6.40 -8.56
C GLN A 83 7.57 -5.96 -8.53
N GLY A 84 7.31 -4.64 -8.56
CA GLY A 84 5.96 -4.10 -8.61
C GLY A 84 5.23 -4.49 -9.88
N ILE A 85 5.91 -4.43 -11.03
CA ILE A 85 5.35 -4.83 -12.34
C ILE A 85 5.10 -6.34 -12.38
N GLU A 86 5.99 -7.15 -11.82
CA GLU A 86 5.80 -8.60 -11.73
C GLU A 86 4.55 -8.95 -10.91
N GLN A 87 4.37 -8.32 -9.74
CA GLN A 87 3.19 -8.51 -8.88
C GLN A 87 1.89 -8.01 -9.51
N LEU A 88 1.96 -7.11 -10.50
CA LEU A 88 0.81 -6.63 -11.27
C LEU A 88 0.44 -7.58 -12.43
N ARG A 89 1.25 -8.60 -12.74
CA ARG A 89 0.88 -9.58 -13.76
C ARG A 89 -0.38 -10.34 -13.31
N PRO A 90 -1.41 -10.41 -14.14
CA PRO A 90 -2.60 -11.15 -13.79
C PRO A 90 -2.28 -12.63 -13.53
N MET A 91 -2.79 -13.21 -12.44
CA MET A 91 -2.55 -14.62 -12.10
C MET A 91 -3.02 -15.61 -13.19
N TRP A 92 -3.92 -15.19 -14.07
CA TRP A 92 -4.40 -15.99 -15.20
C TRP A 92 -3.48 -15.98 -16.43
N ILE A 93 -2.39 -15.20 -16.42
CA ILE A 93 -1.31 -15.25 -17.42
C ILE A 93 -0.15 -16.14 -16.94
N LEU A 94 -0.28 -16.81 -15.79
CA LEU A 94 0.60 -17.93 -15.48
C LEU A 94 0.34 -19.03 -16.53
N PRO A 95 1.37 -19.51 -17.26
CA PRO A 95 1.16 -20.63 -18.15
C PRO A 95 0.61 -21.79 -17.33
N ILE A 96 -0.54 -22.33 -17.73
CA ILE A 96 -1.16 -23.55 -17.18
C ILE A 96 -0.26 -24.81 -17.37
N ASN A 97 0.94 -24.66 -17.92
CA ASN A 97 1.82 -25.78 -18.19
C ASN A 97 2.89 -25.90 -17.10
N THR A 98 2.58 -26.66 -16.05
CA THR A 98 3.42 -27.75 -15.52
C THR A 98 2.65 -28.51 -14.43
N VAL A 99 1.80 -29.44 -14.87
CA VAL A 99 1.66 -30.79 -14.29
C VAL A 99 1.53 -31.78 -15.45
#